data_AF-X8DU68-F1
#
_entry.id   AF-X8DU68-F1
#
_cell.length_a   1.000
_cell.length_b   1.000
_cell.length_c   1.000
_cell.angle_alpha   90.00
_cell.angle_beta   90.00
_cell.angle_gamma   90.00
#
_symmetry.space_group_name_H-M   'P 1'
#
loop_
_entity.id
_entity.type
_entity.pdbx_description
1 polymer ?
#
loop_
_entity_poly.entity_id
_entity_poly.type
_entity_poly.pdbx_seq_one_letter_code
_entity_poly.pdbx_strand_id
1 'polypeptide(L)'
;MGQVDGTVNPTAPELDSLLWHQGDDHEWLKGGTLLVLRRITMNLDGWDQLDRKLRDLVMGRRSDNGAPLSGEKESDEPDLTMTRGGIPVIPATSHVALARHRNPNERFLRRPYNFDDAPLPGTSSNAGLIFAAYQRDIATQFVPVQQRLSERDEFNQWNTAVGSAVFVMPPGTTEDGYLGRPLLG
;
A
#
# COMPACT_ATOMS: atom_id res chain seq x y z
N MET A 1 -8.70 11.14 4.79
CA MET A 1 -7.64 10.98 5.81
C MET A 1 -6.57 12.08 5.74
N GLY A 2 -6.21 12.58 4.54
CA GLY A 2 -5.42 13.83 4.38
C GLY A 2 -3.90 13.65 4.28
N GLN A 3 -3.41 12.42 4.20
CA GLN A 3 -1.99 12.11 4.08
C GLN A 3 -1.52 12.16 2.62
N VAL A 4 -0.24 12.49 2.46
CA VAL A 4 0.50 12.22 1.22
C VAL A 4 0.63 10.70 1.05
N ASP A 5 0.17 10.17 -0.09
CA ASP A 5 0.21 8.76 -0.42
C ASP A 5 0.91 8.54 -1.76
N GLY A 6 1.92 7.67 -1.77
CA GLY A 6 2.68 7.31 -2.97
C GLY A 6 4.20 7.55 -2.87
N THR A 7 4.67 8.20 -1.80
CA THR A 7 6.08 8.58 -1.59
C THR A 7 7.07 7.45 -1.81
N VAL A 8 6.85 6.31 -1.16
CA VAL A 8 7.70 5.12 -1.30
C VAL A 8 6.96 4.11 -2.16
N ASN A 9 7.33 4.09 -3.44
CA ASN A 9 6.89 3.13 -4.44
C ASN A 9 8.12 2.64 -5.23
N PRO A 10 8.08 1.45 -5.85
CA PRO A 10 9.11 1.03 -6.79
C PRO A 10 9.30 2.06 -7.91
N THR A 11 10.55 2.41 -8.17
CA THR A 11 10.94 3.28 -9.29
C THR A 11 10.88 2.50 -10.61
N ALA A 12 10.86 3.21 -11.74
CA ALA A 12 10.78 2.56 -13.06
C ALA A 12 11.83 1.45 -13.28
N PRO A 13 13.12 1.63 -12.91
CA PRO A 13 14.12 0.56 -13.03
C PRO A 13 13.88 -0.66 -12.13
N GLU A 14 13.17 -0.48 -11.00
CA GLU A 14 12.86 -1.57 -10.07
C GLU A 14 11.65 -2.39 -10.51
N LEU A 15 10.80 -1.86 -11.40
CA LEU A 15 9.59 -2.54 -11.85
C LEU A 15 9.92 -3.82 -12.64
N ASP A 16 11.02 -3.86 -13.38
CA ASP A 16 11.38 -5.04 -14.17
C ASP A 16 11.57 -6.29 -13.32
N SER A 17 12.08 -6.14 -12.09
CA SER A 17 12.29 -7.25 -11.16
C SER A 17 11.12 -7.46 -10.19
N LEU A 18 10.38 -6.40 -9.83
CA LEU A 18 9.34 -6.47 -8.81
C LEU A 18 7.91 -6.60 -9.36
N LEU A 19 7.66 -6.17 -10.60
CA LEU A 19 6.31 -6.08 -11.15
C LEU A 19 6.02 -7.19 -12.16
N TRP A 20 6.92 -7.39 -13.12
CA TRP A 20 6.68 -8.24 -14.28
C TRP A 20 7.08 -9.69 -14.03
N HIS A 21 6.17 -10.62 -14.33
CA HIS A 21 6.40 -12.06 -14.26
C HIS A 21 7.36 -12.49 -15.37
N GLN A 22 8.32 -13.35 -15.02
CA GLN A 22 9.39 -13.76 -15.95
C GLN A 22 9.03 -15.00 -16.78
N GLY A 23 7.95 -15.67 -16.40
CA GLY A 23 7.45 -16.89 -17.07
C GLY A 23 8.00 -18.18 -16.47
N ASP A 24 8.75 -18.10 -15.36
CA ASP A 24 9.48 -19.22 -14.77
C ASP A 24 8.58 -20.41 -14.43
N ASP A 25 7.41 -20.15 -13.83
CA ASP A 25 6.42 -21.19 -13.47
C ASP A 25 5.26 -21.30 -14.48
N HIS A 26 5.00 -20.21 -15.21
CA HIS A 26 3.86 -20.07 -16.12
C HIS A 26 4.26 -19.23 -17.34
N GLU A 27 4.66 -19.88 -18.42
CA GLU A 27 5.17 -19.21 -19.63
C GLU A 27 4.17 -18.20 -20.21
N TRP A 28 2.88 -18.52 -20.22
CA TRP A 28 1.81 -17.65 -20.72
C TRP A 28 1.69 -16.32 -19.95
N LEU A 29 2.20 -16.25 -18.72
CA LEU A 29 2.16 -15.06 -17.87
C LEU A 29 3.41 -14.18 -18.03
N LYS A 30 4.40 -14.57 -18.83
CA LYS A 30 5.61 -13.77 -19.06
C LYS A 30 5.27 -12.35 -19.54
N GLY A 31 5.70 -11.34 -18.80
CA GLY A 31 5.37 -9.92 -19.03
C GLY A 31 4.03 -9.46 -18.44
N GLY A 32 3.30 -10.34 -17.76
CA GLY A 32 2.11 -10.01 -16.96
C GLY A 32 2.47 -9.67 -15.51
N THR A 33 1.46 -9.46 -14.67
CA THR A 33 1.62 -9.14 -13.24
C THR A 33 0.43 -9.68 -12.43
N LEU A 34 0.51 -9.62 -11.10
CA LEU A 34 -0.58 -9.99 -10.20
C LEU A 34 -1.12 -8.73 -9.53
N LEU A 35 -2.44 -8.64 -9.40
CA LEU A 35 -3.14 -7.54 -8.73
C LEU A 35 -3.81 -8.05 -7.45
N VAL A 36 -3.55 -7.35 -6.34
CA VAL A 36 -4.36 -7.44 -5.12
C VAL A 36 -5.18 -6.16 -5.04
N LEU A 37 -6.50 -6.29 -5.09
CA LEU A 37 -7.44 -5.18 -5.01
C LEU A 37 -8.19 -5.25 -3.69
N ARG A 38 -8.06 -4.22 -2.84
CA ARG A 38 -8.79 -4.12 -1.58
C ARG A 38 -9.64 -2.86 -1.55
N ARG A 39 -10.89 -3.00 -1.14
CA ARG A 39 -11.73 -1.87 -0.76
C ARG A 39 -11.57 -1.66 0.74
N ILE A 40 -10.97 -0.53 1.12
CA ILE A 40 -10.67 -0.19 2.50
C ILE A 40 -11.50 1.04 2.86
N THR A 41 -12.50 0.86 3.72
CA THR A 41 -13.30 1.97 4.26
C THR A 41 -12.54 2.67 5.37
N MET A 42 -12.75 3.98 5.50
CA MET A 42 -12.09 4.84 6.46
C MET A 42 -13.11 5.39 7.45
N ASN A 43 -12.86 5.23 8.75
CA ASN A 43 -13.64 5.87 9.81
C ASN A 43 -13.20 7.34 9.93
N LEU A 44 -13.72 8.20 9.06
CA LEU A 44 -13.36 9.62 9.02
C LEU A 44 -13.80 10.37 10.29
N ASP A 45 -14.98 10.06 10.83
CA ASP A 45 -15.47 10.69 12.07
C ASP A 45 -14.51 10.43 13.25
N GLY A 46 -14.06 9.19 13.40
CA GLY A 46 -13.10 8.82 14.44
C GLY A 46 -11.70 9.38 14.17
N TRP A 47 -11.31 9.48 12.89
CA TRP A 47 -10.02 10.05 12.50
C TRP A 47 -9.93 11.55 12.78
N ASP A 48 -11.01 12.28 12.54
CA ASP A 48 -11.06 13.73 12.70
C ASP A 48 -11.07 14.18 14.17
N GLN A 49 -11.38 13.26 15.10
CA GLN A 49 -11.23 13.49 16.54
C GLN A 49 -9.77 13.49 17.00
N LEU A 50 -8.86 12.93 16.21
CA LEU A 50 -7.44 12.93 16.55
C LEU A 50 -6.81 14.30 16.24
N ASP A 51 -6.03 14.78 17.20
CA ASP A 51 -5.11 15.86 16.90
C ASP A 51 -4.12 15.45 15.81
N ARG A 52 -3.56 16.44 15.13
CA ARG A 52 -2.64 16.20 14.01
C ARG A 52 -1.39 15.41 14.43
N LYS A 53 -0.89 15.61 15.65
CA LYS A 53 0.33 14.95 16.13
C LYS A 53 0.09 13.45 16.32
N LEU A 54 -1.07 13.06 16.83
CA LEU A 54 -1.46 11.66 16.97
C LEU A 54 -1.64 10.99 15.60
N ARG A 55 -2.28 11.67 14.65
CA ARG A 55 -2.37 11.18 13.25
C ARG A 55 -1.00 10.96 12.63
N ASP A 56 -0.10 11.92 12.81
CA ASP A 56 1.26 11.82 12.29
C ASP A 56 2.05 10.67 12.97
N LEU A 57 1.81 10.40 14.26
CA LEU A 57 2.39 9.26 15.00
C LEU A 57 1.85 7.91 14.52
N VAL A 58 0.53 7.81 14.29
CA VAL A 58 -0.12 6.60 13.74
C VAL A 58 0.46 6.27 12.37
N MET A 59 0.67 7.27 11.53
CA MET A 59 1.22 7.06 10.19
C MET A 59 2.74 6.89 10.19
N GLY A 60 3.47 7.59 11.06
CA GLY A 60 4.93 7.69 11.05
C GLY A 60 5.47 8.75 10.08
N ARG A 61 4.59 9.57 9.49
CA ARG A 61 4.89 10.69 8.58
C ARG A 61 4.01 11.89 8.89
N ARG A 62 4.49 13.09 8.60
CA ARG A 62 3.76 14.35 8.79
C ARG A 62 2.68 14.51 7.73
N SER A 63 1.49 14.92 8.14
CA SER A 63 0.35 15.07 7.22
C SER A 63 0.46 16.29 6.29
N ASP A 64 1.25 17.31 6.61
CA ASP A 64 1.38 18.53 5.79
C ASP A 64 2.33 18.39 4.60
N ASN A 65 3.44 17.67 4.78
CA ASN A 65 4.50 17.58 3.77
C ASN A 65 4.95 16.14 3.48
N GLY A 66 4.38 15.14 4.16
CA GLY A 66 4.70 13.74 3.97
C GLY A 66 6.07 13.30 4.51
N ALA A 67 6.87 14.18 5.13
CA ALA A 67 8.18 13.81 5.67
C ALA A 67 8.06 12.77 6.80
N PRO A 68 9.03 11.83 6.96
CA PRO A 68 9.05 10.98 8.13
C PRO A 68 9.22 11.82 9.40
N LEU A 69 8.72 11.35 10.53
CA LEU A 69 8.87 12.09 11.81
C LEU A 69 10.33 12.31 12.22
N SER A 70 11.25 11.49 11.68
CA SER A 70 12.70 11.57 11.84
C SER A 70 13.39 12.52 10.85
N GLY A 71 12.66 13.14 9.92
CA GLY A 71 13.22 13.97 8.83
C GLY A 71 12.38 15.21 8.53
N GLU A 72 12.72 15.86 7.41
CA GLU A 72 12.20 17.19 7.04
C GLU A 72 11.51 17.20 5.66
N LYS A 73 11.94 16.35 4.72
CA LYS A 73 11.39 16.25 3.36
C LYS A 73 10.65 14.94 3.15
N GLU A 74 9.68 14.96 2.23
CA GLU A 74 8.91 13.77 1.84
C GLU A 74 9.82 12.59 1.46
N SER A 75 10.88 12.88 0.69
CA SER A 75 11.87 11.92 0.19
C SER A 75 12.87 11.41 1.23
N ASP A 76 12.86 11.94 2.45
CA ASP A 76 13.79 11.49 3.47
C ASP A 76 13.46 10.04 3.88
N GLU A 77 14.50 9.25 4.09
CA GLU A 77 14.37 7.89 4.60
C GLU A 77 13.95 7.90 6.08
N PRO A 78 12.89 7.17 6.46
CA PRO A 78 12.51 7.03 7.87
C PRO A 78 13.61 6.34 8.70
N ASP A 79 14.10 7.00 9.74
CA ASP A 79 15.04 6.43 10.71
C ASP A 79 14.26 5.82 11.89
N LEU A 80 14.09 4.50 11.87
CA LEU A 80 13.38 3.74 12.90
C LEU A 80 14.19 3.55 14.20
N THR A 81 15.47 3.96 14.21
CA THR A 81 16.36 3.86 15.37
C THR A 81 16.44 5.17 16.16
N MET A 82 16.00 6.28 15.56
CA MET A 82 16.02 7.59 16.19
C MET A 82 15.11 7.63 17.43
N THR A 83 15.66 8.12 18.53
CA THR A 83 14.93 8.32 19.79
C THR A 83 15.06 9.76 20.29
N ARG A 84 14.06 10.20 21.06
CA ARG A 84 14.10 11.46 21.83
C ARG A 84 13.70 11.15 23.26
N GLY A 85 14.62 11.36 24.21
CA GLY A 85 14.38 11.00 25.62
C GLY A 85 14.15 9.49 25.83
N GLY A 86 14.77 8.63 25.02
CA GLY A 86 14.60 7.18 25.08
C GLY A 86 13.33 6.63 24.40
N ILE A 87 12.47 7.51 23.88
CA ILE A 87 11.24 7.12 23.17
C ILE A 87 11.51 7.16 21.65
N PRO A 88 11.14 6.11 20.89
CA PRO A 88 11.23 6.13 19.43
C PRO A 88 10.49 7.32 18.82
N VAL A 89 11.13 8.04 17.89
CA VAL A 89 10.50 9.16 17.17
C VAL A 89 9.42 8.65 16.23
N ILE A 90 9.66 7.51 15.59
CA ILE A 90 8.66 6.78 14.80
C ILE A 90 8.24 5.56 15.62
N PRO A 91 6.97 5.48 16.07
CA PRO A 91 6.49 4.31 16.81
C PRO A 91 6.66 3.02 16.01
N ALA A 92 7.08 1.93 16.67
CA ALA A 92 7.23 0.63 16.02
C ALA A 92 5.90 0.04 15.49
N THR A 93 4.76 0.53 16.02
CA THR A 93 3.40 0.17 15.59
C THR A 93 2.82 1.16 14.56
N SER A 94 3.58 2.17 14.14
CA SER A 94 3.15 3.09 13.08
C SER A 94 3.07 2.40 11.72
N HIS A 95 2.15 2.87 10.88
CA HIS A 95 1.89 2.29 9.57
C HIS A 95 3.17 2.18 8.73
N VAL A 96 3.96 3.25 8.63
CA VAL A 96 5.21 3.26 7.85
C VAL A 96 6.25 2.28 8.42
N ALA A 97 6.36 2.13 9.74
CA ALA A 97 7.32 1.20 10.36
C ALA A 97 6.99 -0.27 10.05
N LEU A 98 5.71 -0.62 10.00
CA LEU A 98 5.24 -1.98 9.72
C LEU A 98 5.16 -2.28 8.22
N ALA A 99 4.75 -1.30 7.41
CA ALA A 99 4.66 -1.40 5.96
C ALA A 99 6.03 -1.40 5.26
N ARG A 100 7.09 -0.90 5.92
CA ARG A 100 8.45 -0.92 5.37
C ARG A 100 8.87 -2.36 5.03
N HIS A 101 9.36 -2.52 3.81
CA HIS A 101 9.91 -3.79 3.32
C HIS A 101 11.06 -4.27 4.20
N ARG A 102 11.10 -5.58 4.51
CA ARG A 102 12.21 -6.19 5.27
C ARG A 102 13.37 -6.66 4.39
N ASN A 103 13.12 -6.83 3.11
CA ASN A 103 14.10 -7.17 2.09
C ASN A 103 13.69 -6.56 0.73
N PRO A 104 14.59 -6.47 -0.27
CA PRO A 104 14.29 -5.83 -1.55
C PRO A 104 13.10 -6.44 -2.30
N ASN A 105 12.83 -7.74 -2.12
CA ASN A 105 11.74 -8.48 -2.77
C ASN A 105 10.42 -8.39 -2.01
N GLU A 106 10.31 -7.60 -0.94
CA GLU A 106 9.08 -7.42 -0.18
C GLU A 106 8.45 -6.05 -0.48
N ARG A 107 8.37 -5.71 -1.76
CA ARG A 107 7.89 -4.42 -2.27
C ARG A 107 6.90 -4.65 -3.39
N PHE A 108 5.93 -3.77 -3.54
CA PHE A 108 4.93 -3.84 -4.61
C PHE A 108 4.54 -2.43 -5.04
N LEU A 109 4.06 -2.29 -6.27
CA LEU A 109 3.59 -1.01 -6.80
C LEU A 109 2.20 -0.71 -6.27
N ARG A 110 2.07 0.33 -5.46
CA ARG A 110 0.76 0.83 -5.00
C ARG A 110 0.27 1.87 -6.00
N ARG A 111 -0.92 1.66 -6.54
CA ARG A 111 -1.61 2.62 -7.43
C ARG A 111 -3.07 2.80 -7.00
N PRO A 112 -3.29 3.34 -5.79
CA PRO A 112 -4.62 3.41 -5.21
C PRO A 112 -5.47 4.52 -5.81
N TYR A 113 -6.77 4.46 -5.54
CA TYR A 113 -7.73 5.51 -5.84
C TYR A 113 -8.60 5.79 -4.62
N ASN A 114 -8.94 7.05 -4.39
CA ASN A 114 -9.94 7.40 -3.38
C ASN A 114 -11.33 6.99 -3.88
N PHE A 115 -12.21 6.56 -2.97
CA PHE A 115 -13.64 6.52 -3.23
C PHE A 115 -14.38 7.34 -2.19
N ASP A 116 -15.50 7.91 -2.61
CA ASP A 116 -16.45 8.65 -1.77
C ASP A 116 -17.85 8.37 -2.33
N ASP A 117 -18.49 7.36 -1.76
CA ASP A 117 -19.82 6.90 -2.18
C ASP A 117 -20.88 7.52 -1.27
N ALA A 118 -22.16 7.40 -1.67
CA ALA A 118 -23.26 7.82 -0.82
C ALA A 118 -23.14 7.19 0.59
N PRO A 119 -23.32 7.98 1.67
CA PRO A 119 -23.28 7.46 3.03
C PRO A 119 -24.25 6.31 3.24
N LEU A 120 -23.85 5.35 4.07
CA LEU A 120 -24.74 4.27 4.48
C LEU A 120 -25.74 4.80 5.52
N PRO A 121 -26.92 4.16 5.68
CA PRO A 121 -27.85 4.55 6.74
C PRO A 121 -27.16 4.58 8.11
N GLY A 122 -27.22 5.73 8.78
CA GLY A 122 -26.62 5.92 10.11
C GLY A 122 -25.13 6.26 10.13
N THR A 123 -24.48 6.48 8.97
CA THR A 123 -23.10 6.99 8.90
C THR A 123 -23.06 8.39 8.28
N SER A 124 -22.06 9.19 8.67
CA SER A 124 -21.80 10.50 8.06
C SER A 124 -21.11 10.39 6.69
N SER A 125 -20.40 9.29 6.45
CA SER A 125 -19.55 9.08 5.28
C SER A 125 -19.49 7.61 4.87
N ASN A 126 -19.16 7.37 3.60
CA ASN A 126 -18.82 6.07 3.02
C ASN A 126 -17.65 6.28 2.05
N ALA A 127 -16.52 6.62 2.64
CA ALA A 127 -15.31 6.99 1.92
C ALA A 127 -14.13 6.11 2.33
N GLY A 128 -13.13 6.06 1.47
CA GLY A 128 -11.94 5.27 1.73
C GLY A 128 -11.02 5.16 0.53
N LEU A 129 -10.33 4.02 0.46
CA LEU A 129 -9.32 3.72 -0.55
C LEU A 129 -9.65 2.44 -1.30
N ILE A 130 -9.65 2.52 -2.62
CA ILE A 130 -9.49 1.37 -3.51
C ILE A 130 -7.99 1.13 -3.63
N PHE A 131 -7.47 0.25 -2.78
CA PHE A 131 -6.06 -0.09 -2.71
C PHE A 131 -5.74 -1.15 -3.77
N ALA A 132 -5.08 -0.73 -4.84
CA ALA A 132 -4.56 -1.60 -5.89
C ALA A 132 -3.05 -1.76 -5.72
N ALA A 133 -2.62 -2.98 -5.40
CA ALA A 133 -1.21 -3.36 -5.33
C ALA A 133 -0.85 -4.34 -6.44
N TYR A 134 0.17 -4.00 -7.21
CA TYR A 134 0.67 -4.80 -8.32
C TYR A 134 2.05 -5.35 -7.97
N GLN A 135 2.24 -6.64 -8.21
CA GLN A 135 3.45 -7.37 -7.86
C GLN A 135 3.62 -8.59 -8.76
N ARG A 136 4.86 -9.07 -8.86
CA ARG A 136 5.19 -10.31 -9.55
C ARG A 136 4.70 -11.55 -8.77
N ASP A 137 4.83 -11.54 -7.45
CA ASP A 137 4.49 -12.64 -6.55
C ASP A 137 3.82 -12.12 -5.27
N ILE A 138 2.55 -12.47 -5.08
CA ILE A 138 1.73 -12.05 -3.93
C ILE A 138 2.27 -12.62 -2.61
N ALA A 139 2.76 -13.87 -2.63
CA ALA A 139 3.15 -14.59 -1.42
C ALA A 139 4.42 -14.03 -0.79
N THR A 140 5.35 -13.55 -1.61
CA THR A 140 6.62 -12.98 -1.15
C THR A 140 6.58 -11.45 -1.03
N GLN A 141 5.73 -10.76 -1.81
CA GLN A 141 5.68 -9.29 -1.83
C GLN A 141 4.56 -8.71 -0.97
N PHE A 142 3.31 -9.14 -1.15
CA PHE A 142 2.16 -8.51 -0.52
C PHE A 142 1.80 -9.13 0.84
N VAL A 143 1.71 -10.47 0.89
CA VAL A 143 1.24 -11.20 2.07
C VAL A 143 2.06 -10.91 3.34
N PRO A 144 3.41 -10.91 3.31
CA PRO A 144 4.19 -10.67 4.53
C PRO A 144 3.99 -9.26 5.08
N VAL A 145 3.82 -8.26 4.21
CA VAL A 145 3.52 -6.89 4.61
C VAL A 145 2.15 -6.82 5.25
N GLN A 146 1.14 -7.39 4.60
CA GLN A 146 -0.23 -7.36 5.10
C GLN A 146 -0.41 -8.11 6.43
N GLN A 147 0.32 -9.22 6.64
CA GLN A 147 0.33 -9.95 7.90
C GLN A 147 0.86 -9.09 9.05
N ARG A 148 2.01 -8.43 8.85
CA ARG A 148 2.56 -7.50 9.86
C ARG A 148 1.60 -6.36 10.19
N LEU A 149 0.97 -5.78 9.17
CA LEU A 149 -0.02 -4.72 9.36
C LEU A 149 -1.23 -5.23 10.15
N SER A 150 -1.73 -6.43 9.83
CA SER A 150 -2.88 -7.04 10.51
C SER A 150 -2.61 -7.30 11.99
N GLU A 151 -1.37 -7.61 12.38
CA GLU A 151 -1.05 -7.96 13.75
C GLU A 151 -0.98 -6.75 14.69
N ARG A 152 -0.46 -5.60 14.21
CA ARG A 152 -0.02 -4.51 15.12
C ARG A 152 -0.17 -3.08 14.61
N ASP A 153 -0.70 -2.86 13.41
CA ASP A 153 -0.80 -1.50 12.87
C ASP A 153 -1.87 -0.69 13.60
N GLU A 154 -1.45 0.41 14.24
CA GLU A 154 -2.36 1.34 14.92
C GLU A 154 -3.38 1.92 13.96
N PHE A 155 -3.03 2.07 12.67
CA PHE A 155 -3.94 2.63 11.69
C PHE A 155 -5.21 1.78 11.51
N ASN A 156 -5.18 0.48 11.85
CA ASN A 156 -6.34 -0.42 11.77
C ASN A 156 -7.52 0.01 12.64
N GLN A 157 -7.32 0.90 13.62
CA GLN A 157 -8.42 1.47 14.39
C GLN A 157 -9.35 2.37 13.54
N TRP A 158 -8.83 2.93 12.44
CA TRP A 158 -9.57 3.87 11.58
C TRP A 158 -9.71 3.43 10.13
N ASN A 159 -9.23 2.23 9.78
CA ASN A 159 -9.42 1.67 8.45
C ASN A 159 -9.88 0.22 8.53
N THR A 160 -10.72 -0.22 7.60
CA THR A 160 -11.23 -1.59 7.57
C THR A 160 -11.33 -2.06 6.14
N ALA A 161 -10.73 -3.21 5.83
CA ALA A 161 -10.92 -3.84 4.54
C ALA A 161 -12.27 -4.55 4.47
N VAL A 162 -13.15 -4.06 3.60
CA VAL A 162 -14.52 -4.58 3.41
C VAL A 162 -14.68 -5.33 2.09
N GLY A 163 -13.65 -5.32 1.24
CA GLY A 163 -13.59 -6.09 0.00
C GLY A 163 -12.16 -6.48 -0.33
N SER A 164 -11.99 -7.66 -0.91
CA SER A 164 -10.69 -8.17 -1.36
C SER A 164 -10.87 -9.06 -2.58
N ALA A 165 -10.02 -8.87 -3.57
CA ALA A 165 -9.94 -9.71 -4.76
C ALA A 165 -8.48 -9.83 -5.21
N VAL A 166 -8.16 -10.95 -5.85
CA VAL A 166 -6.86 -11.18 -6.49
C VAL A 166 -7.08 -11.52 -7.95
N PHE A 167 -6.25 -10.96 -8.82
CA PHE A 167 -6.35 -11.15 -10.26
C PHE A 167 -4.98 -11.41 -10.86
N VAL A 168 -4.95 -12.23 -11.90
CA VAL A 168 -3.80 -12.36 -12.79
C VAL A 168 -4.01 -11.40 -13.95
N MET A 169 -3.07 -10.47 -14.13
CA MET A 169 -3.07 -9.51 -15.24
C MET A 169 -2.18 -10.07 -16.35
N PRO A 170 -2.73 -10.52 -17.48
CA PRO A 170 -1.94 -11.09 -18.57
C PRO A 170 -0.99 -10.05 -19.18
N PRO A 171 0.05 -10.49 -19.93
CA PRO A 171 0.91 -9.57 -20.65
C PRO A 171 0.15 -8.74 -21.68
N GLY A 172 0.78 -7.66 -22.12
CA GLY A 172 0.29 -6.86 -23.25
C GLY A 172 0.12 -7.70 -24.53
N THR A 173 -0.58 -7.12 -25.51
CA THR A 173 -0.87 -7.79 -26.79
C THR A 173 -0.24 -7.03 -27.96
N THR A 174 -0.19 -7.67 -29.12
CA THR A 174 0.25 -7.06 -30.40
C THR A 174 -0.95 -6.61 -31.22
N GLU A 175 -0.73 -5.88 -32.32
CA GLU A 175 -1.79 -5.40 -33.20
C GLU A 175 -2.69 -6.53 -33.74
N ASP A 176 -2.10 -7.70 -34.02
CA ASP A 176 -2.80 -8.89 -34.53
C ASP A 176 -3.30 -9.84 -33.41
N GLY A 177 -3.27 -9.38 -32.15
CA GLY A 177 -3.56 -10.18 -30.96
C GLY A 177 -4.77 -9.72 -30.17
N TYR A 178 -5.10 -10.48 -29.12
CA TYR A 178 -6.03 -10.07 -28.07
C TYR A 178 -5.42 -10.31 -26.69
N LEU A 179 -5.93 -9.63 -25.67
CA LEU A 179 -5.45 -9.75 -24.29
C LEU A 179 -5.71 -11.16 -23.76
N GLY A 180 -4.68 -11.83 -23.23
CA GLY A 180 -4.80 -13.20 -22.71
C GLY A 180 -4.71 -14.31 -23.77
N ARG A 181 -4.37 -13.98 -25.03
CA ARG A 181 -4.13 -14.96 -26.10
C ARG A 181 -3.16 -16.09 -25.71
N PRO A 182 -2.04 -15.86 -24.99
CA PRO A 182 -1.14 -16.95 -24.59
C PRO A 182 -1.77 -17.99 -23.65
N LEU A 183 -2.89 -17.68 -23.00
CA LEU A 183 -3.61 -18.59 -22.09
C LEU A 183 -4.82 -19.27 -22.76
N LEU A 184 -5.55 -18.53 -23.59
CA LEU A 184 -6.87 -18.93 -24.11
C LEU A 184 -6.87 -19.41 -25.57
N GLY A 185 -5.75 -19.21 -26.28
CA GLY A 185 -5.61 -19.46 -27.72
C GLY A 185 -5.32 -20.90 -28.11
#